data_AF-A0A3D6B1A1-F1
#
_entry.id   AF-A0A3D6B1A1-F1
#
_cell.length_a   1.000
_cell.length_b   1.000
_cell.length_c   1.000
_cell.angle_alpha   90.00
_cell.angle_beta   90.00
_cell.angle_gamma   90.00
#
_symmetry.space_group_name_H-M   'P 1'
#
loop_
_entity.id
_entity.type
_entity.pdbx_description
1 polymer ?
#
loop_
_entity_poly.entity_id
_entity_poly.type
_entity_poly.pdbx_seq_one_letter_code
_entity_poly.pdbx_strand_id
1 'polypeptide(L)'
;VCEMIASLHDADQRVAIPGFYDKVVELSAQDRAMLAKAPFDLNEYKSFLGINDVRGEKGYTTLERTGIRPCLDVCGIWGGYTGPGAKTVLPSEAHAKISMRLVPNQSSSEITTLFKNYFESIAPRDVKVKVTPCEGGDGFLIPISSHAYQAGAKAMAEVYGVEPVPSRGGGSIAVLADIQKILGIDPLLMGFGLERDTIHSPNESFLLKQLFAGMRSIALFDKYF
;
A
#
# COMPACT_ATOMS: atom_id res chain seq x y z
N VAL A 1 18.19 14.18 -11.35
CA VAL A 1 16.92 13.62 -10.80
C VAL A 1 16.93 12.10 -10.72
N CYS A 2 17.24 11.36 -11.80
CA CYS A 2 17.23 9.89 -11.79
C CYS A 2 18.17 9.28 -10.74
N GLU A 3 19.40 9.82 -10.62
CA GLU A 3 20.36 9.36 -9.61
C GLU A 3 19.85 9.58 -8.17
N MET A 4 19.30 10.77 -7.88
CA MET A 4 18.70 11.06 -6.58
C MET A 4 17.54 10.09 -6.28
N ILE A 5 16.67 9.84 -7.25
CA ILE A 5 15.55 8.89 -7.10
C ILE A 5 16.06 7.47 -6.89
N ALA A 6 17.09 7.05 -7.63
CA ALA A 6 17.68 5.73 -7.47
C ALA A 6 18.28 5.55 -6.06
N SER A 7 18.81 6.62 -5.47
CA SER A 7 19.36 6.62 -4.11
C SER A 7 18.29 6.60 -2.99
N LEU A 8 17.00 6.68 -3.33
CA LEU A 8 15.91 6.55 -2.35
C LEU A 8 15.70 5.11 -1.90
N HIS A 9 16.31 4.13 -2.58
CA HIS A 9 16.36 2.75 -2.16
C HIS A 9 17.80 2.28 -1.97
N ASP A 10 18.03 1.46 -0.96
CA ASP A 10 19.30 0.80 -0.76
C ASP A 10 19.45 -0.47 -1.63
N ALA A 11 20.59 -1.17 -1.45
CA ALA A 11 20.90 -2.40 -2.16
C ALA A 11 19.91 -3.54 -1.85
N ASP A 12 19.30 -3.54 -0.66
CA ASP A 12 18.32 -4.52 -0.21
C ASP A 12 16.87 -4.07 -0.48
N GLN A 13 16.69 -3.00 -1.26
CA GLN A 13 15.40 -2.43 -1.64
C GLN A 13 14.58 -1.86 -0.46
N ARG A 14 15.23 -1.50 0.64
CA ARG A 14 14.61 -0.67 1.68
C ARG A 14 14.63 0.78 1.27
N VAL A 15 13.67 1.57 1.74
CA VAL A 15 13.69 3.02 1.59
C VAL A 15 14.84 3.61 2.40
N ALA A 16 15.76 4.31 1.73
CA ALA A 16 17.02 4.79 2.30
C ALA A 16 16.91 6.09 3.12
N ILE A 17 15.69 6.58 3.35
CA ILE A 17 15.43 7.83 4.08
C ILE A 17 15.63 7.59 5.58
N PRO A 18 16.52 8.33 6.26
CA PRO A 18 16.70 8.21 7.71
C PRO A 18 15.40 8.44 8.48
N GLY A 19 15.11 7.59 9.45
CA GLY A 19 13.90 7.65 10.26
C GLY A 19 12.64 7.05 9.62
N PHE A 20 12.69 6.63 8.35
CA PHE A 20 11.51 6.14 7.64
C PHE A 20 10.88 4.90 8.28
N TYR A 21 11.69 4.04 8.89
CA TYR A 21 11.27 2.78 9.51
C TYR A 21 11.14 2.84 11.04
N ASP A 22 11.43 3.97 11.69
CA ASP A 22 11.53 4.04 13.18
C ASP A 22 10.23 3.66 13.90
N LYS A 23 9.09 3.92 13.26
CA LYS A 23 7.75 3.62 13.79
C LYS A 23 7.10 2.39 13.16
N VAL A 24 7.84 1.67 12.32
CA VAL A 24 7.34 0.45 11.66
C VAL A 24 7.41 -0.70 12.65
N VAL A 25 6.28 -1.35 12.87
CA VAL A 25 6.22 -2.54 13.72
C VAL A 25 6.76 -3.74 12.96
N GLU A 26 7.78 -4.39 13.51
CA GLU A 26 8.23 -5.70 13.03
C GLU A 26 7.33 -6.80 13.59
N LEU A 27 6.72 -7.57 12.68
CA LEU A 27 5.79 -8.63 13.06
C LEU A 27 6.54 -9.88 13.51
N SER A 28 5.96 -10.59 14.47
CA SER A 28 6.48 -11.88 14.92
C SER A 28 6.39 -12.93 13.81
N ALA A 29 7.21 -13.98 13.89
CA ALA A 29 7.13 -15.11 12.96
C ALA A 29 5.75 -15.78 12.96
N GLN A 30 5.06 -15.78 14.11
CA GLN A 30 3.70 -16.32 14.24
C GLN A 30 2.68 -15.47 13.48
N ASP A 31 2.76 -14.14 13.59
CA ASP A 31 1.85 -13.23 12.88
C ASP A 31 2.09 -13.29 11.37
N ARG A 32 3.36 -13.34 10.95
CA ARG A 32 3.75 -13.52 9.55
C ARG A 32 3.23 -14.85 8.99
N ALA A 33 3.33 -15.93 9.76
CA ALA A 33 2.77 -17.24 9.38
C ALA A 33 1.24 -17.22 9.28
N MET A 34 0.55 -16.43 10.12
CA MET A 34 -0.90 -16.27 10.02
C MET A 34 -1.32 -15.54 8.74
N LEU A 35 -0.61 -14.47 8.37
CA LEU A 35 -0.83 -13.75 7.11
C LEU A 35 -0.54 -14.62 5.89
N ALA A 36 0.48 -15.48 5.98
CA ALA A 36 0.85 -16.42 4.91
C ALA A 36 -0.17 -17.54 4.67
N LYS A 37 -1.21 -17.67 5.51
CA LYS A 37 -2.34 -18.59 5.24
C LYS A 37 -3.21 -18.13 4.07
N ALA A 38 -3.14 -16.84 3.71
CA ALA A 38 -3.88 -16.33 2.57
C ALA A 38 -3.34 -17.02 1.30
N PRO A 39 -4.20 -17.65 0.49
CA PRO A 39 -3.75 -18.35 -0.71
C PRO A 39 -3.12 -17.34 -1.67
N PHE A 40 -1.90 -17.63 -2.11
CA PHE A 40 -1.16 -16.79 -3.05
C PHE A 40 -0.23 -17.63 -3.90
N ASP A 41 -0.38 -17.52 -5.21
CA ASP A 41 0.50 -18.12 -6.19
C ASP A 41 1.34 -17.02 -6.86
N LEU A 42 2.66 -17.08 -6.65
CA LEU A 42 3.57 -16.08 -7.20
C LEU A 42 3.64 -16.12 -8.73
N ASN A 43 3.43 -17.29 -9.36
CA ASN A 43 3.46 -17.41 -10.81
C ASN A 43 2.17 -16.86 -11.43
N GLU A 44 1.01 -17.15 -10.84
CA GLU A 44 -0.26 -16.55 -11.23
C GLU A 44 -0.19 -15.02 -11.12
N TYR A 45 0.32 -14.51 -10.00
CA TYR A 45 0.51 -13.07 -9.78
C TYR A 45 1.41 -12.42 -10.86
N LYS A 46 2.56 -13.04 -11.15
CA LYS A 46 3.48 -12.56 -12.21
C LYS A 46 2.83 -12.61 -13.59
N SER A 47 2.11 -13.68 -13.90
CA SER A 47 1.41 -13.85 -15.17
C SER A 47 0.29 -12.82 -15.34
N PHE A 48 -0.48 -12.56 -14.29
CA PHE A 48 -1.56 -11.57 -14.30
C PHE A 48 -1.04 -10.16 -14.56
N LEU A 49 0.09 -9.80 -13.94
CA LEU A 49 0.73 -8.48 -14.12
C LEU A 49 1.58 -8.36 -15.40
N GLY A 50 1.88 -9.48 -16.08
CA GLY A 50 2.77 -9.49 -17.24
C GLY A 50 4.21 -9.14 -16.91
N ILE A 51 4.71 -9.55 -15.74
CA ILE A 51 6.08 -9.27 -15.28
C ILE A 51 6.93 -10.55 -15.22
N ASN A 52 8.24 -10.41 -15.43
CA ASN A 52 9.16 -11.54 -15.36
C ASN A 52 9.41 -12.00 -13.92
N ASP A 53 9.59 -11.06 -12.99
CA ASP A 53 9.81 -11.34 -11.59
C ASP A 53 9.40 -10.17 -10.67
N VAL A 54 9.27 -10.47 -9.38
CA VAL A 54 8.94 -9.48 -8.34
C VAL A 54 10.20 -8.86 -7.75
N ARG A 55 10.11 -7.59 -7.36
CA ARG A 55 11.22 -6.83 -6.73
C ARG A 55 10.72 -6.04 -5.53
N GLY A 56 11.56 -5.88 -4.51
CA GLY A 56 11.24 -5.12 -3.29
C GLY A 56 12.06 -5.59 -2.09
N GLU A 57 11.75 -5.04 -0.92
CA GLU A 57 12.51 -5.22 0.33
C GLU A 57 12.91 -6.68 0.62
N LYS A 58 14.21 -6.92 0.78
CA LYS A 58 14.77 -8.24 1.10
C LYS A 58 14.31 -8.73 2.47
N GLY A 59 14.06 -10.03 2.58
CA GLY A 59 13.58 -10.66 3.82
C GLY A 59 12.06 -10.67 3.99
N TYR A 60 11.33 -10.09 3.04
CA TYR A 60 9.87 -10.08 2.99
C TYR A 60 9.35 -10.64 1.68
N THR A 61 8.27 -11.42 1.76
CA THR A 61 7.54 -11.93 0.60
C THR A 61 6.79 -10.81 -0.13
N THR A 62 6.24 -11.10 -1.32
CA THR A 62 5.40 -10.15 -2.05
C THR A 62 4.22 -9.65 -1.22
N LEU A 63 3.48 -10.57 -0.58
CA LEU A 63 2.34 -10.19 0.26
C LEU A 63 2.74 -9.37 1.48
N GLU A 64 3.85 -9.70 2.12
CA GLU A 64 4.34 -8.95 3.27
C GLU A 64 4.71 -7.52 2.86
N ARG A 65 5.36 -7.34 1.71
CA ARG A 65 5.68 -6.02 1.17
C ARG A 65 4.43 -5.19 0.91
N THR A 66 3.33 -5.81 0.46
CA THR A 66 2.06 -5.12 0.21
C THR A 66 1.30 -4.77 1.49
N GLY A 67 1.37 -5.60 2.53
CA GLY A 67 0.47 -5.49 3.69
C GLY A 67 1.11 -5.01 5.00
N ILE A 68 2.42 -5.19 5.18
CA ILE A 68 3.10 -4.94 6.47
C ILE A 68 4.37 -4.10 6.36
N ARG A 69 4.81 -3.76 5.15
CA ARG A 69 5.97 -2.89 4.92
C ARG A 69 5.55 -1.58 4.27
N PRO A 70 6.14 -0.45 4.67
CA PRO A 70 6.00 0.78 3.91
C PRO A 70 6.83 0.70 2.62
N CYS A 71 6.43 1.46 1.60
CA CYS A 71 7.16 1.55 0.34
C CYS A 71 7.22 2.99 -0.18
N LEU A 72 8.08 3.22 -1.16
CA LEU A 72 8.23 4.48 -1.87
C LEU A 72 8.23 4.19 -3.37
N ASP A 73 7.36 4.84 -4.13
CA ASP A 73 7.15 4.58 -5.55
C ASP A 73 7.23 5.86 -6.37
N VAL A 74 7.81 5.76 -7.57
CA VAL A 74 7.80 6.84 -8.56
C VAL A 74 6.57 6.68 -9.45
N CYS A 75 5.57 7.51 -9.23
CA CYS A 75 4.32 7.49 -10.00
C CYS A 75 4.42 8.25 -11.33
N GLY A 76 5.46 9.07 -11.50
CA GLY A 76 5.71 9.77 -12.74
C GLY A 76 7.06 10.49 -12.73
N ILE A 77 7.66 10.62 -13.90
CA ILE A 77 8.91 11.35 -14.12
C ILE A 77 8.82 12.05 -15.49
N TRP A 78 9.13 13.33 -15.55
CA TRP A 78 9.09 14.09 -16.80
C TRP A 78 10.09 15.25 -16.82
N GLY A 79 10.48 15.66 -18.02
CA GLY A 79 11.44 16.73 -18.28
C GLY A 79 12.01 16.59 -19.68
N GLY A 80 12.49 17.69 -20.27
CA GLY A 80 13.12 17.64 -21.60
C GLY A 80 12.17 17.28 -22.74
N TYR A 81 12.65 16.47 -23.69
CA TYR A 81 11.89 16.02 -24.84
C TYR A 81 11.19 14.69 -24.55
N THR A 82 9.85 14.67 -24.59
CA THR A 82 9.02 13.49 -24.27
C THR A 82 8.26 12.94 -25.49
N GLY A 83 8.59 13.42 -26.69
CA GLY A 83 7.99 12.98 -27.95
C GLY A 83 8.72 11.79 -28.58
N PRO A 84 8.17 11.21 -29.66
CA PRO A 84 8.83 10.14 -30.40
C PRO A 84 10.12 10.62 -31.09
N GLY A 85 11.10 9.74 -31.24
CA GLY A 85 12.37 10.05 -31.90
C GLY A 85 13.41 10.67 -30.96
N ALA A 86 14.36 11.43 -31.52
CA ALA A 86 15.49 11.97 -30.78
C ALA A 86 15.56 13.49 -30.88
N LYS A 87 15.92 14.15 -29.77
CA LYS A 87 16.25 15.57 -29.72
C LYS A 87 17.46 15.78 -28.83
N THR A 88 18.53 16.36 -29.39
CA THR A 88 19.77 16.66 -28.67
C THR A 88 19.63 17.95 -27.85
N VAL A 89 18.87 17.87 -26.76
CA VAL A 89 18.61 18.99 -25.84
C VAL A 89 19.09 18.65 -24.44
N LEU A 90 19.60 19.65 -23.73
CA LEU A 90 19.89 19.58 -22.30
C LEU A 90 18.71 20.19 -21.54
N PRO A 91 17.86 19.39 -20.86
CA PRO A 91 16.71 19.93 -20.15
C PRO A 91 17.15 20.82 -18.99
N SER A 92 16.56 22.01 -18.88
CA SER A 92 16.81 22.92 -17.76
C SER A 92 16.06 22.51 -16.48
N GLU A 93 15.00 21.71 -16.62
CA GLU A 93 14.16 21.23 -15.52
C GLU A 93 13.77 19.76 -15.71
N ALA A 94 13.59 19.08 -14.58
CA ALA A 94 13.02 17.74 -14.51
C ALA A 94 12.21 17.60 -13.23
N HIS A 95 11.18 16.75 -13.28
CA HIS A 95 10.22 16.59 -12.22
C HIS A 95 9.92 15.11 -11.98
N ALA A 96 9.48 14.79 -10.77
CA ALA A 96 8.97 13.49 -10.43
C ALA A 96 7.77 13.60 -9.48
N LYS A 97 6.85 12.65 -9.59
CA LYS A 97 5.79 12.40 -8.61
C LYS A 97 6.19 11.15 -7.83
N ILE A 98 6.34 11.31 -6.52
CA ILE A 98 6.73 10.23 -5.62
C ILE A 98 5.60 10.04 -4.61
N SER A 99 5.17 8.80 -4.43
CA SER A 99 4.21 8.42 -3.39
C SER A 99 4.86 7.46 -2.41
N MET A 100 4.35 7.41 -1.19
CA MET A 100 4.79 6.46 -0.18
C MET A 100 3.57 5.77 0.40
N ARG A 101 3.63 4.44 0.54
CA ARG A 101 2.64 3.70 1.34
C ARG A 101 3.12 3.62 2.77
N LEU A 102 2.22 3.94 3.69
CA LEU A 102 2.49 3.94 5.11
C LEU A 102 1.84 2.74 5.78
N VAL A 103 2.47 2.27 6.84
CA VAL A 103 1.93 1.25 7.74
C VAL A 103 1.47 1.90 9.06
N PRO A 104 0.76 1.17 9.94
CA PRO A 104 0.32 1.73 11.21
C PRO A 104 1.46 2.36 12.02
N ASN A 105 1.14 3.36 12.83
CA ASN A 105 2.05 4.17 13.66
C ASN A 105 2.93 5.17 12.90
N GLN A 106 2.93 5.18 11.57
CA GLN A 106 3.53 6.26 10.79
C GLN A 106 2.54 7.41 10.60
N SER A 107 3.04 8.66 10.67
CA SER A 107 2.27 9.85 10.27
C SER A 107 2.71 10.32 8.89
N SER A 108 1.74 10.57 8.02
CA SER A 108 1.96 11.15 6.70
C SER A 108 2.71 12.49 6.75
N SER A 109 2.40 13.33 7.73
CA SER A 109 3.07 14.63 7.94
C SER A 109 4.56 14.50 8.29
N GLU A 110 4.88 13.52 9.13
CA GLU A 110 6.24 13.22 9.57
C GLU A 110 7.07 12.62 8.43
N ILE A 111 6.54 11.58 7.77
CA ILE A 111 7.20 10.93 6.64
C ILE A 111 7.43 11.91 5.49
N THR A 112 6.48 12.80 5.23
CA THR A 112 6.63 13.88 4.23
C THR A 112 7.79 14.81 4.58
N THR A 113 7.93 15.16 5.86
CA THR A 113 9.03 16.01 6.35
C THR A 113 10.37 15.30 6.22
N LEU A 114 10.45 14.02 6.62
CA LEU A 114 11.65 13.20 6.47
C LEU A 114 12.07 13.08 5.00
N PHE A 115 11.12 12.76 4.11
CA PHE A 115 11.35 12.68 2.68
C PHE A 115 11.87 14.01 2.12
N LYS A 116 11.19 15.12 2.41
CA LYS A 116 11.59 16.44 1.93
C LYS A 116 13.02 16.78 2.33
N ASN A 117 13.31 16.68 3.63
CA ASN A 117 14.61 17.05 4.17
C ASN A 117 15.71 16.16 3.57
N TYR A 118 15.48 14.86 3.48
CA TYR A 118 16.44 13.94 2.88
C TYR A 118 16.67 14.23 1.40
N PHE A 119 15.60 14.35 0.61
CA PHE A 119 15.70 14.57 -0.84
C PHE A 119 16.37 15.90 -1.20
N GLU A 120 16.13 16.95 -0.43
CA GLU A 120 16.82 18.24 -0.57
C GLU A 120 18.30 18.13 -0.14
N SER A 121 18.62 17.32 0.89
CA SER A 121 19.99 17.16 1.39
C SER A 121 20.93 16.41 0.42
N ILE A 122 20.38 15.51 -0.40
CA ILE A 122 21.14 14.75 -1.41
C ILE A 122 21.25 15.48 -2.76
N ALA A 123 20.75 16.71 -2.85
CA ALA A 123 20.81 17.50 -4.07
C ALA A 123 22.27 17.81 -4.46
N PRO A 124 22.67 17.53 -5.71
CA PRO A 124 23.93 18.01 -6.25
C PRO A 124 24.04 19.54 -6.16
N ARG A 125 25.26 20.07 -5.98
CA ARG A 125 25.50 21.52 -5.77
C ARG A 125 25.07 22.39 -6.96
N ASP A 126 25.00 21.81 -8.14
CA ASP A 126 24.63 22.45 -9.40
C ASP A 126 23.12 22.40 -9.70
N VAL A 127 22.32 21.78 -8.84
CA VAL A 127 20.87 21.61 -9.04
C VAL A 127 20.08 22.28 -7.92
N LYS A 128 18.99 22.97 -8.27
CA LYS A 128 18.00 23.45 -7.32
C LYS A 128 16.87 22.43 -7.19
N VAL A 129 16.56 22.03 -5.97
CA VAL A 129 15.49 21.08 -5.68
C VAL A 129 14.39 21.79 -4.90
N LYS A 130 13.14 21.54 -5.28
CA LYS A 130 11.96 21.98 -4.56
C LYS A 130 11.03 20.79 -4.38
N VAL A 131 10.78 20.41 -3.14
CA VAL A 131 9.75 19.40 -2.81
C VAL A 131 8.47 20.11 -2.45
N THR A 132 7.38 19.76 -3.14
CA THR A 132 6.03 20.25 -2.82
C THR A 132 5.21 19.11 -2.23
N PRO A 133 4.89 19.14 -0.92
CA PRO A 133 3.99 18.17 -0.31
C PRO A 133 2.64 18.08 -1.02
N CYS A 134 2.07 16.87 -1.06
CA CYS A 134 0.70 16.63 -1.50
C CYS A 134 -0.13 16.10 -0.32
N GLU A 135 -1.39 15.77 -0.58
CA GLU A 135 -2.26 15.11 0.40
C GLU A 135 -1.66 13.79 0.90
N GLY A 136 -1.88 13.48 2.17
CA GLY A 136 -1.40 12.27 2.81
C GLY A 136 -2.47 11.70 3.73
N GLY A 137 -2.49 10.38 3.85
CA GLY A 137 -3.32 9.64 4.80
C GLY A 137 -2.45 8.74 5.66
N ASP A 138 -2.80 8.63 6.94
CA ASP A 138 -2.08 7.78 7.89
C ASP A 138 -2.48 6.31 7.69
N GLY A 139 -1.58 5.40 8.05
CA GLY A 139 -1.88 3.96 8.06
C GLY A 139 -2.75 3.59 9.25
N PHE A 140 -3.70 2.68 9.07
CA PHE A 140 -4.55 2.17 10.15
C PHE A 140 -4.52 0.65 10.22
N LEU A 141 -4.86 0.09 11.38
CA LEU A 141 -5.01 -1.33 11.60
C LEU A 141 -5.97 -1.54 12.77
N ILE A 142 -6.86 -2.51 12.63
CA ILE A 142 -7.72 -2.95 13.73
C ILE A 142 -7.22 -4.30 14.27
N PRO A 143 -7.34 -4.58 15.58
CA PRO A 143 -6.99 -5.88 16.14
C PRO A 143 -7.94 -6.98 15.64
N ILE A 144 -7.42 -8.18 15.39
CA ILE A 144 -8.26 -9.37 15.11
C ILE A 144 -9.08 -9.80 16.33
N SER A 145 -8.71 -9.33 17.52
CA SER A 145 -9.48 -9.50 18.75
C SER A 145 -10.62 -8.49 18.89
N SER A 146 -10.74 -7.51 17.99
CA SER A 146 -11.82 -6.52 18.04
C SER A 146 -13.18 -7.20 17.83
N HIS A 147 -14.21 -6.69 18.51
CA HIS A 147 -15.58 -7.16 18.35
C HIS A 147 -16.01 -7.05 16.87
N ALA A 148 -15.67 -5.93 16.22
CA ALA A 148 -15.96 -5.72 14.80
C ALA A 148 -15.36 -6.84 13.94
N TYR A 149 -14.06 -7.13 14.09
CA TYR A 149 -13.42 -8.21 13.34
C TYR A 149 -14.07 -9.58 13.61
N GLN A 150 -14.31 -9.93 14.88
CA GLN A 150 -14.90 -11.22 15.24
C GLN A 150 -16.31 -11.40 14.66
N ALA A 151 -17.15 -10.36 14.72
CA ALA A 151 -18.47 -10.36 14.10
C ALA A 151 -18.38 -10.51 12.57
N GLY A 152 -17.49 -9.76 11.93
CA GLY A 152 -17.27 -9.83 10.48
C GLY A 152 -16.74 -11.19 10.03
N ALA A 153 -15.77 -11.74 10.75
CA ALA A 153 -15.20 -13.05 10.45
C ALA A 153 -16.27 -14.16 10.53
N LYS A 154 -17.10 -14.13 11.57
CA LYS A 154 -18.22 -15.05 11.74
C LYS A 154 -19.26 -14.93 10.62
N ALA A 155 -19.62 -13.71 10.23
CA ALA A 155 -20.54 -13.46 9.12
C ALA A 155 -20.01 -14.00 7.80
N MET A 156 -18.73 -13.75 7.50
CA MET A 156 -18.08 -14.27 6.30
C MET A 156 -18.02 -15.80 6.33
N ALA A 157 -17.67 -16.41 7.46
CA ALA A 157 -17.62 -17.86 7.61
C ALA A 157 -18.97 -18.53 7.34
N GLU A 158 -20.07 -17.97 7.86
CA GLU A 158 -21.42 -18.50 7.63
C GLU A 158 -21.86 -18.39 6.16
N VAL A 159 -21.53 -17.28 5.48
CA VAL A 159 -21.93 -17.07 4.07
C VAL A 159 -21.09 -17.90 3.09
N TYR A 160 -19.79 -17.99 3.31
CA TYR A 160 -18.85 -18.63 2.37
C TYR A 160 -18.52 -20.08 2.75
N GLY A 161 -18.91 -20.53 3.95
CA GLY A 161 -18.66 -21.90 4.44
C GLY A 161 -17.19 -22.20 4.75
N VAL A 162 -16.36 -21.16 4.90
CA VAL A 162 -14.92 -21.28 5.17
C VAL A 162 -14.47 -20.13 6.07
N GLU A 163 -13.57 -20.43 7.01
CA GLU A 163 -12.99 -19.42 7.89
C GLU A 163 -12.18 -18.39 7.08
N PRO A 164 -12.46 -17.08 7.21
CA PRO A 164 -11.72 -16.06 6.51
C PRO A 164 -10.32 -15.91 7.11
N VAL A 165 -9.33 -15.69 6.24
CA VAL A 165 -7.97 -15.34 6.67
C VAL A 165 -7.88 -13.83 6.86
N PRO A 166 -7.39 -13.32 8.01
CA PRO A 166 -7.13 -11.89 8.16
C PRO A 166 -6.12 -11.42 7.10
N SER A 167 -6.49 -10.36 6.39
CA SER A 167 -5.68 -9.76 5.33
C SER A 167 -5.33 -8.31 5.65
N ARG A 168 -4.17 -7.87 5.17
CA ARG A 168 -3.82 -6.45 5.08
C ARG A 168 -3.64 -6.11 3.60
N GLY A 169 -4.02 -4.90 3.21
CA GLY A 169 -3.91 -4.43 1.82
C GLY A 169 -3.04 -3.19 1.70
N GLY A 170 -2.42 -3.00 0.54
CA GLY A 170 -1.63 -1.81 0.23
C GLY A 170 -2.45 -0.61 -0.29
N GLY A 171 -3.77 -0.78 -0.38
CA GLY A 171 -4.70 0.30 -0.73
C GLY A 171 -4.78 1.38 0.36
N SER A 172 -5.42 2.50 0.06
CA SER A 172 -5.57 3.59 1.04
C SER A 172 -6.98 4.16 1.01
N ILE A 173 -7.59 4.24 2.19
CA ILE A 173 -8.86 4.92 2.46
C ILE A 173 -8.59 5.77 3.71
N ALA A 174 -8.07 6.98 3.51
CA ALA A 174 -7.45 7.79 4.57
C ALA A 174 -8.37 8.05 5.77
N VAL A 175 -9.67 8.21 5.52
CA VAL A 175 -10.67 8.47 6.57
C VAL A 175 -10.76 7.38 7.63
N LEU A 176 -10.30 6.16 7.36
CA LEU A 176 -10.35 5.06 8.35
C LEU A 176 -9.39 5.30 9.52
N ALA A 177 -8.20 5.84 9.25
CA ALA A 177 -7.28 6.25 10.30
C ALA A 177 -7.88 7.37 11.15
N ASP A 178 -8.55 8.33 10.50
CA ASP A 178 -9.22 9.44 11.18
C ASP A 178 -10.40 8.95 12.02
N ILE A 179 -11.25 8.06 11.49
CA ILE A 179 -12.35 7.44 12.24
C ILE A 179 -11.83 6.75 13.50
N GLN A 180 -10.78 5.94 13.37
CA GLN A 180 -10.19 5.25 14.52
C GLN A 180 -9.64 6.23 15.56
N LYS A 181 -8.94 7.27 15.11
CA LYS A 181 -8.32 8.28 15.99
C LYS A 181 -9.33 9.20 16.66
N ILE A 182 -10.36 9.65 15.93
CA ILE A 182 -11.33 10.65 16.38
C ILE A 182 -12.44 9.99 17.21
N LEU A 183 -12.98 8.87 16.73
CA LEU A 183 -14.12 8.22 17.36
C LEU A 183 -13.71 7.10 18.33
N GLY A 184 -12.46 6.64 18.28
CA GLY A 184 -11.97 5.54 19.14
C GLY A 184 -12.61 4.19 18.82
N ILE A 185 -13.12 4.01 17.59
CA ILE A 185 -13.74 2.77 17.12
C ILE A 185 -12.83 2.03 16.15
N ASP A 186 -13.03 0.72 15.98
CA ASP A 186 -12.29 -0.09 15.01
C ASP A 186 -13.07 -0.17 13.68
N PRO A 187 -12.68 0.59 12.63
CA PRO A 187 -13.38 0.56 11.35
C PRO A 187 -12.99 -0.70 10.56
N LEU A 188 -13.81 -1.75 10.67
CA LEU A 188 -13.62 -2.97 9.90
C LEU A 188 -13.90 -2.73 8.41
N LEU A 189 -12.93 -3.08 7.56
CA LEU A 189 -13.15 -3.23 6.13
C LEU A 189 -13.62 -4.63 5.80
N MET A 190 -14.81 -4.72 5.20
CA MET A 190 -15.35 -5.95 4.63
C MET A 190 -15.37 -5.81 3.10
N GLY A 191 -14.40 -6.45 2.44
CA GLY A 191 -14.29 -6.47 0.98
C GLY A 191 -15.04 -7.65 0.37
N PHE A 192 -15.81 -7.38 -0.69
CA PHE A 192 -16.54 -8.42 -1.44
C PHE A 192 -16.09 -8.56 -2.89
N GLY A 193 -15.32 -7.60 -3.39
CA GLY A 193 -14.70 -7.67 -4.71
C GLY A 193 -13.57 -8.69 -4.76
N LEU A 194 -13.25 -9.13 -5.97
CA LEU A 194 -12.16 -10.04 -6.27
C LEU A 194 -11.03 -9.30 -6.99
N GLU A 195 -9.83 -9.85 -6.99
CA GLU A 195 -8.68 -9.25 -7.70
C GLU A 195 -8.95 -9.06 -9.20
N ARG A 196 -9.78 -9.92 -9.79
CA ARG A 196 -10.22 -9.86 -11.19
C ARG A 196 -11.17 -8.70 -11.52
N ASP A 197 -11.65 -7.96 -10.52
CA ASP A 197 -12.64 -6.90 -10.72
C ASP A 197 -12.02 -5.63 -11.32
N THR A 198 -10.68 -5.55 -11.38
CA THR A 198 -9.88 -4.51 -12.05
C THR A 198 -10.32 -3.09 -11.69
N ILE A 199 -10.49 -2.83 -10.39
CA ILE A 199 -10.90 -1.52 -9.86
C ILE A 199 -9.97 -0.42 -10.39
N HIS A 200 -10.54 0.68 -10.88
CA HIS A 200 -9.84 1.80 -11.53
C HIS A 200 -9.20 1.50 -12.90
N SER A 201 -9.51 0.36 -13.52
CA SER A 201 -8.97 -0.01 -14.84
C SER A 201 -10.11 -0.26 -15.84
N PRO A 202 -9.83 -0.25 -17.17
CA PRO A 202 -10.83 -0.60 -18.16
C PRO A 202 -11.44 -1.98 -17.90
N ASN A 203 -12.74 -2.14 -18.18
CA ASN A 203 -13.52 -3.34 -17.93
C ASN A 203 -13.69 -3.72 -16.45
N GLU A 204 -13.69 -2.72 -15.55
CA GLU A 204 -14.10 -2.90 -14.16
C GLU A 204 -15.46 -3.64 -14.07
N SER A 205 -15.52 -4.69 -13.26
CA SER A 205 -16.69 -5.56 -13.17
C SER A 205 -16.89 -6.09 -11.76
N PHE A 206 -18.10 -6.60 -11.47
CA PHE A 206 -18.40 -7.17 -10.16
C PHE A 206 -19.31 -8.39 -10.32
N LEU A 207 -18.94 -9.51 -9.68
CA LEU A 207 -19.73 -10.73 -9.80
C LEU A 207 -21.03 -10.64 -9.00
N LEU A 208 -22.17 -10.93 -9.63
CA LEU A 208 -23.47 -10.94 -8.94
C LEU A 208 -23.50 -11.89 -7.74
N LYS A 209 -22.82 -13.05 -7.82
CA LYS A 209 -22.68 -13.96 -6.67
C LYS A 209 -21.99 -13.28 -5.48
N GLN A 210 -20.98 -12.44 -5.73
CA GLN A 210 -20.29 -11.67 -4.70
C GLN A 210 -21.19 -10.56 -4.15
N LEU A 211 -22.04 -9.96 -4.98
CA LEU A 211 -23.01 -8.94 -4.56
C LEU A 211 -24.00 -9.53 -3.55
N PHE A 212 -24.62 -10.66 -3.89
CA PHE A 212 -25.57 -11.33 -3.01
C PHE A 212 -24.90 -11.94 -1.77
N ALA A 213 -23.67 -12.45 -1.89
CA ALA A 213 -22.90 -12.90 -0.73
C ALA A 213 -22.54 -11.73 0.19
N GLY A 214 -22.13 -10.58 -0.37
CA GLY A 214 -21.84 -9.37 0.39
C GLY A 214 -23.05 -8.85 1.15
N MET A 215 -24.20 -8.74 0.50
CA MET A 215 -25.45 -8.34 1.17
C MET A 215 -25.80 -9.24 2.36
N ARG A 216 -25.69 -10.58 2.20
CA ARG A 216 -25.92 -11.53 3.29
C ARG A 216 -24.89 -11.38 4.41
N SER A 217 -23.62 -11.16 4.06
CA SER A 217 -22.54 -10.98 5.03
C SER A 217 -22.75 -9.73 5.87
N ILE A 218 -23.20 -8.62 5.27
CA ILE A 218 -23.53 -7.39 6.00
C ILE A 218 -24.73 -7.58 6.92
N ALA A 219 -25.78 -8.27 6.47
CA ALA A 219 -26.95 -8.54 7.32
C ALA A 219 -26.60 -9.44 8.52
N LEU A 220 -25.72 -10.41 8.34
CA LEU A 220 -25.23 -11.25 9.44
C LEU A 220 -24.25 -10.51 10.35
N PHE A 221 -23.41 -9.62 9.80
CA PHE A 221 -22.54 -8.76 10.58
C PHE A 221 -23.34 -7.92 11.58
N ASP A 222 -24.40 -7.24 11.12
CA ASP A 222 -25.30 -6.45 11.97
C ASP A 222 -25.95 -7.28 13.09
N LYS A 223 -26.22 -8.57 12.84
CA LYS A 223 -26.75 -9.49 13.85
C LYS A 223 -25.72 -9.91 14.90
N TYR A 224 -24.43 -9.97 14.54
CA TYR A 224 -23.36 -10.44 15.43
C TYR A 224 -22.61 -9.33 16.14
N PHE A 225 -22.64 -8.10 15.60
CA PHE A 225 -22.02 -6.93 16.18
C PHE A 225 -22.91 -6.34 17.28
#